data_AF-A0A7I7QR83-F1
#
_entry.id   AF-A0A7I7QR83-F1
#
_cell.length_a   1.000
_cell.length_b   1.000
_cell.length_c   1.000
_cell.angle_alpha   90.00
_cell.angle_beta   90.00
_cell.angle_gamma   90.00
#
_symmetry.space_group_name_H-M   'P 1'
#
loop_
_entity.id
_entity.type
_entity.pdbx_description
1 polymer ?
#
loop_
_entity_poly.entity_id
_entity_poly.type
_entity_poly.pdbx_seq_one_letter_code
_entity_poly.pdbx_strand_id
1 'polypeptide(L)' 'MALKSEGITWTEVDIEADPAAAEFVGSVNNGNHVVPTVKFADGSTLTNPSAKQVKAKLGA' A
#
# COMPACT_ATOMS: atom_id res chain seq x y z
N MET A 1 14.28 3.13 3.50
CA MET A 1 12.97 2.47 3.30
C MET A 1 13.16 1.31 2.33
N ALA A 2 12.64 0.13 2.67
CA ALA A 2 12.92 -1.12 1.94
C ALA A 2 12.46 -1.08 0.46
N LEU A 3 11.35 -0.39 0.14
CA LEU A 3 10.90 -0.21 -1.25
C LEU A 3 11.85 0.67 -2.08
N LYS A 4 12.39 1.74 -1.49
CA LYS A 4 13.37 2.63 -2.16
C LYS A 4 14.63 1.86 -2.55
N SER A 5 15.07 0.96 -1.67
CA SER A 5 16.25 0.13 -1.88
C SER A 5 16.06 -0.86 -3.03
N GLU A 6 14.83 -1.26 -3.32
CA GLU A 6 14.47 -2.17 -4.40
C GLU A 6 14.20 -1.43 -5.73
N GLY A 7 14.37 -0.10 -5.76
CA GLY A 7 14.09 0.73 -6.95
C GLY A 7 12.61 0.86 -7.29
N ILE A 8 11.73 0.50 -6.36
CA ILE A 8 10.28 0.57 -6.56
C ILE A 8 9.85 2.02 -6.36
N THR A 9 9.14 2.59 -7.32
CA THR A 9 8.51 3.91 -7.18
C THR A 9 7.08 3.75 -6.66
N TRP A 10 6.67 4.62 -5.74
CA TRP A 10 5.30 4.67 -5.24
C TRP A 10 4.87 6.13 -5.06
N THR A 11 3.56 6.34 -5.04
CA THR A 11 2.96 7.59 -4.57
C THR A 11 2.66 7.44 -3.10
N GLU A 12 3.25 8.29 -2.27
CA GLU A 12 2.91 8.35 -0.85
C GLU A 12 1.56 9.06 -0.69
N VAL A 13 0.66 8.43 0.07
CA VAL A 13 -0.66 8.97 0.39
C VAL A 13 -0.79 8.92 1.91
N ASP A 14 -0.95 10.09 2.52
CA ASP A 14 -1.16 10.24 3.95
C ASP A 14 -2.66 10.14 4.25
N ILE A 15 -3.05 9.07 4.95
CA ILE A 15 -4.45 8.81 5.28
C ILE A 15 -4.97 9.69 6.43
N GLU A 16 -4.10 10.32 7.20
CA GLU A 16 -4.50 11.27 8.25
C GLU A 16 -4.85 12.62 7.62
N ALA A 17 -4.21 12.97 6.50
CA ALA A 17 -4.51 14.16 5.73
C ALA A 17 -5.63 13.97 4.68
N ASP A 18 -5.81 12.75 4.15
CA ASP A 18 -6.83 12.42 3.15
C ASP A 18 -7.90 11.47 3.73
N PRO A 19 -9.09 11.97 4.08
CA PRO A 19 -10.16 11.15 4.63
C PRO A 19 -10.66 10.09 3.63
N ALA A 20 -10.60 10.35 2.32
CA ALA A 20 -11.00 9.35 1.32
C ALA A 20 -10.00 8.18 1.27
N ALA A 21 -8.72 8.46 1.50
CA ALA A 21 -7.70 7.43 1.62
C ALA A 21 -7.88 6.61 2.90
N ALA A 22 -8.24 7.24 4.03
CA ALA A 22 -8.58 6.52 5.25
C ALA A 22 -9.77 5.56 5.05
N GLU A 23 -10.87 6.04 4.43
CA GLU A 23 -12.03 5.20 4.12
C GLU A 23 -11.68 4.03 3.19
N PHE A 24 -10.83 4.26 2.19
CA PHE A 24 -10.32 3.19 1.34
C PHE A 24 -9.52 2.15 2.14
N VAL A 25 -8.57 2.60 2.97
CA VAL A 25 -7.76 1.69 3.81
C VAL A 25 -8.66 0.90 4.75
N GLY A 26 -9.66 1.52 5.36
CA GLY A 26 -10.65 0.82 6.19
C GLY A 26 -11.44 -0.22 5.42
N SER A 27 -11.89 0.12 4.22
CA SER A 27 -12.67 -0.77 3.35
C SER A 27 -11.91 -2.04 2.98
N VAL A 28 -10.60 -1.94 2.73
CA VAL A 28 -9.77 -3.10 2.36
C VAL A 28 -9.22 -3.88 3.57
N ASN A 29 -9.42 -3.37 4.79
CA ASN A 29 -8.91 -3.94 6.04
C ASN A 29 -10.02 -4.22 7.07
N ASN A 30 -11.24 -4.51 6.60
CA ASN A 30 -12.36 -4.89 7.46
C ASN A 30 -12.68 -3.82 8.53
N GLY A 31 -12.67 -2.54 8.13
CA GLY A 31 -12.92 -1.38 8.98
C GLY A 31 -11.70 -0.86 9.75
N ASN A 32 -10.53 -1.50 9.62
CA ASN A 32 -9.32 -1.08 10.33
C ASN A 32 -8.44 -0.17 9.45
N HIS A 33 -7.91 0.91 10.00
CA HIS A 33 -6.96 1.78 9.29
C HIS A 33 -5.52 1.27 9.47
N VAL A 34 -5.19 0.14 8.85
CA VAL A 34 -3.86 -0.49 8.99
C VAL A 34 -2.88 0.10 7.99
N VAL A 35 -1.75 0.57 8.50
CA VAL A 35 -0.62 1.08 7.71
C VAL A 35 0.65 0.26 7.99
N PRO A 36 1.53 0.06 6.99
CA PRO A 36 1.41 0.48 5.59
C PRO A 36 0.46 -0.41 4.77
N THR A 37 -0.43 0.19 3.98
CA THR A 37 -1.26 -0.51 2.97
C THR A 37 -0.82 -0.06 1.58
N VAL A 38 -0.56 -1.02 0.68
CA VAL A 38 -0.14 -0.75 -0.70
C VAL A 38 -1.29 -1.10 -1.64
N LYS A 39 -1.64 -0.17 -2.53
CA LYS A 39 -2.57 -0.37 -3.64
C LYS A 39 -1.80 -0.48 -4.95
N PHE A 40 -2.05 -1.53 -5.71
CA PHE A 40 -1.42 -1.78 -7.00
C PHE A 40 -2.31 -1.24 -8.14
N ALA A 41 -1.71 -1.08 -9.32
CA ALA A 41 -2.42 -0.57 -10.51
C ALA A 41 -3.52 -1.52 -11.02
N ASP A 42 -3.41 -2.82 -10.70
CA ASP A 42 -4.45 -3.82 -10.99
C ASP A 42 -5.66 -3.73 -10.03
N GLY A 43 -5.62 -2.79 -9.07
CA GLY A 43 -6.65 -2.61 -8.05
C GLY A 43 -6.49 -3.54 -6.85
N SER A 44 -5.53 -4.47 -6.86
CA SER A 44 -5.24 -5.31 -5.70
C SER A 44 -4.57 -4.51 -4.58
N THR A 45 -4.71 -4.99 -3.36
CA THR A 45 -4.10 -4.36 -2.18
C THR A 45 -3.32 -5.37 -1.35
N LEU A 46 -2.27 -4.89 -0.71
CA LEU A 46 -1.54 -5.64 0.31
C LEU A 46 -1.47 -4.82 1.59
N THR A 47 -1.81 -5.46 2.70
CA THR A 47 -1.75 -4.86 4.04
C THR A 47 -0.48 -5.31 4.73
N ASN A 48 0.30 -4.35 5.20
CA ASN A 48 1.60 -4.54 5.83
C ASN A 48 2.59 -5.43 5.03
N PRO A 49 2.78 -5.21 3.71
CA PRO A 49 3.65 -6.08 2.91
C PRO A 49 5.13 -5.81 3.17
N SER A 50 5.93 -6.86 2.99
CA SER A 50 7.39 -6.72 2.82
C SER A 50 7.73 -6.22 1.42
N ALA A 51 8.90 -5.57 1.26
CA ALA A 51 9.35 -5.09 -0.04
C ALA A 51 9.49 -6.21 -1.10
N LYS A 52 9.85 -7.42 -0.67
CA LYS A 52 9.89 -8.61 -1.55
C LYS A 52 8.51 -8.98 -2.09
N GLN A 53 7.47 -8.93 -1.24
CA GLN A 53 6.10 -9.22 -1.68
C GLN A 53 5.61 -8.17 -2.68
N VAL A 54 5.90 -6.89 -2.45
CA VAL A 54 5.56 -5.82 -3.39
C VAL A 54 6.28 -6.04 -4.73
N LYS A 55 7.58 -6.35 -4.71
CA LYS A 55 8.36 -6.62 -5.92
C LYS A 55 7.85 -7.84 -6.69
N ALA A 56 7.54 -8.93 -6.00
CA ALA A 56 6.98 -10.12 -6.62
C ALA A 56 5.63 -9.84 -7.28
N LYS A 57 4.77 -9.03 -6.64
CA LYS A 57 3.46 -8.65 -7.16
C LYS A 57 3.54 -7.71 -8.37
N LEU A 58 4.58 -6.87 -8.45
CA LEU A 58 4.87 -6.03 -9.61
C LEU A 58 5.37 -6.81 -10.83
N GLY A 59 5.60 -8.12 -10.71
CA GLY A 59 5.97 -8.98 -11.84
C GLY A 59 7.44 -8.84 -12.22
N ALA A 60 8.34 -9.10 -11.27
CA ALA A 60 9.73 -9.43 -11.60
C ALA A 60 9.80 -10.62 -12.58
#